data_AF-A0A932GS65-F1
#
_entry.id   AF-A0A932GS65-F1
#
_cell.length_a   1.000
_cell.length_b   1.000
_cell.length_c   1.000
_cell.angle_alpha   90.00
_cell.angle_beta   90.00
_cell.angle_gamma   90.00
#
_symmetry.space_group_name_H-M   'P 1'
#
loop_
_entity.id
_entity.type
_entity.pdbx_description
1 polymer ?
#
loop_
_entity_poly.entity_id
_entity_poly.type
_entity_poly.pdbx_seq_one_letter_code
_entity_poly.pdbx_strand_id
1 'polypeptide(L)'
;MVHGSTFSFRAKSSCLRPRSRRRAAIFSPRALGWGPNVHMTPRHTRRYCRIDLQGEKLLELAVEKLGLSARGHQRILKVARTIADLAEEEEIRTEHLSEAIQYRSLDRRLT
;
A
#
# COMPACT_ATOMS: atom_id res chain seq x y z
N MET A 1 -10.31 14.16 -26.65
CA MET A 1 -8.84 14.21 -26.64
C MET A 1 -8.37 14.23 -25.20
N VAL A 2 -7.63 13.19 -24.84
CA VAL A 2 -7.13 12.87 -23.49
C VAL A 2 -6.23 13.98 -22.95
N HIS A 3 -6.55 14.50 -21.76
CA HIS A 3 -5.61 15.22 -20.91
C HIS A 3 -5.63 14.42 -19.60
N GLY A 4 -4.59 13.67 -19.23
CA GLY A 4 -3.20 14.12 -19.20
C GLY A 4 -2.99 14.93 -17.93
N SER A 5 -3.19 14.30 -16.76
CA SER A 5 -2.91 14.92 -15.46
C SER A 5 -1.89 14.05 -14.73
N THR A 6 -0.65 14.40 -15.00
CA THR A 6 0.58 14.05 -14.30
C THR A 6 0.37 13.94 -12.79
N PHE A 7 0.42 12.72 -12.25
CA PHE A 7 0.59 12.50 -10.81
C PHE A 7 2.08 12.67 -10.46
N SER A 8 2.52 13.93 -10.44
CA SER A 8 3.79 14.32 -9.84
C SER A 8 3.50 14.67 -8.40
N PHE A 9 3.83 13.79 -7.46
CA PHE A 9 3.87 14.13 -6.04
C PHE A 9 5.23 13.77 -5.47
N ARG A 10 6.20 14.65 -5.74
CA ARG A 10 7.50 14.67 -5.07
C ARG A 10 7.32 15.33 -3.71
N ALA A 11 7.40 14.58 -2.62
CA ALA A 11 7.62 15.15 -1.30
C ALA A 11 8.48 14.22 -0.44
N LYS A 12 9.77 14.57 -0.35
CA LYS A 12 10.71 14.04 0.65
C LYS A 12 10.19 14.41 2.05
N SER A 13 10.10 13.46 2.97
CA SER A 13 9.99 13.78 4.41
C SER A 13 10.57 12.65 5.26
N SER A 14 11.74 12.97 5.80
CA SER A 14 12.45 12.40 6.93
C SER A 14 11.57 11.74 7.99
N CYS A 15 11.98 10.54 8.44
CA CYS A 15 12.13 10.11 9.85
C CYS A 15 11.96 8.59 9.97
N LEU A 16 12.88 7.80 9.42
CA LEU A 16 12.87 6.35 9.62
C LEU A 16 14.22 5.91 10.16
N ARG A 17 14.20 5.42 11.41
CA ARG A 17 15.39 4.88 12.07
C ARG A 17 15.94 3.74 11.22
N PRO A 18 17.25 3.72 10.88
CA PRO A 18 17.81 2.64 10.10
C PRO A 18 17.94 1.42 11.01
N ARG A 19 17.01 0.46 10.89
CA ARG A 19 17.27 -0.90 11.35
C ARG A 19 17.67 -1.76 10.15
N SER A 20 18.99 -1.73 9.93
CA SER A 20 19.79 -2.89 9.54
C SER A 20 19.51 -3.50 8.17
N ARG A 21 20.35 -3.07 7.20
CA ARG A 21 21.12 -3.92 6.28
C ARG A 21 20.78 -5.42 6.38
N ARG A 22 19.95 -5.95 5.46
CA ARG A 22 20.17 -7.20 4.69
C ARG A 22 18.86 -7.71 4.07
N ARG A 23 18.91 -7.84 2.74
CA ARG A 23 18.11 -8.70 1.83
C ARG A 23 16.79 -8.12 1.31
N ALA A 24 16.92 -7.38 0.21
CA ALA A 24 15.90 -7.17 -0.84
C ALA A 24 15.35 -8.47 -1.48
N ALA A 25 15.49 -9.65 -0.84
CA ALA A 25 15.16 -10.96 -1.42
C ALA A 25 14.13 -11.78 -0.61
N ILE A 26 13.62 -11.28 0.53
CA ILE A 26 12.86 -12.13 1.49
C ILE A 26 11.37 -11.81 1.63
N PHE A 27 10.86 -10.69 1.13
CA PHE A 27 9.42 -10.39 1.24
C PHE A 27 8.54 -11.09 0.19
N SER A 28 8.98 -12.26 -0.30
CA SER A 28 8.08 -13.15 -1.02
C SER A 28 7.09 -13.77 -0.02
N PRO A 29 5.78 -13.73 -0.28
CA PRO A 29 4.78 -14.46 0.50
C PRO A 29 5.08 -15.97 0.69
N ARG A 30 5.91 -16.56 -0.20
CA ARG A 30 6.43 -17.92 -0.06
C ARG A 30 7.50 -18.07 1.02
N ALA A 31 8.32 -17.06 1.26
CA ALA A 31 9.38 -17.11 2.27
C ALA A 31 8.83 -16.94 3.71
N LEU A 32 7.66 -16.31 3.86
CA LEU A 32 6.99 -16.08 5.15
C LEU A 32 6.01 -17.20 5.55
N GLY A 33 5.84 -18.22 4.70
CA GLY A 33 5.05 -19.43 5.01
C GLY A 33 3.53 -19.31 4.90
N TRP A 34 2.98 -18.15 4.50
CA TRP A 34 1.53 -17.91 4.49
C TRP A 34 0.90 -17.67 3.11
N GLY A 35 1.64 -17.89 2.02
CA GLY A 35 1.12 -17.72 0.66
C GLY A 35 0.87 -16.26 0.27
N PRO A 36 0.31 -15.95 -0.91
CA PRO A 36 0.28 -14.59 -1.49
C PRO A 36 -0.31 -13.52 -0.54
N ASN A 37 0.09 -12.25 -0.72
CA ASN A 37 -0.30 -11.12 0.15
C ASN A 37 -1.83 -10.97 0.34
N VAL A 38 -2.62 -11.44 -0.62
CA VAL A 38 -4.08 -11.49 -0.52
C VAL A 38 -4.56 -12.33 0.69
N HIS A 39 -3.81 -13.36 1.09
CA HIS A 39 -4.11 -14.24 2.22
C HIS A 39 -3.65 -13.70 3.57
N MET A 40 -3.07 -12.50 3.64
CA MET A 40 -2.67 -11.91 4.92
C MET A 40 -3.84 -11.79 5.89
N THR A 41 -3.64 -12.26 7.12
CA THR A 41 -4.61 -12.07 8.22
C THR A 41 -4.52 -10.65 8.75
N PRO A 42 -5.51 -10.16 9.52
CA PRO A 42 -5.44 -8.84 10.15
C PRO A 42 -4.21 -8.66 11.05
N ARG A 43 -3.70 -9.74 11.66
CA ARG A 43 -2.46 -9.73 12.43
C ARG A 43 -1.24 -9.51 11.52
N HIS A 44 -1.21 -10.11 10.34
CA HIS A 44 -0.13 -9.91 9.36
C HIS A 44 -0.17 -8.48 8.82
N THR A 45 -1.34 -7.97 8.44
CA THR A 45 -1.47 -6.59 7.92
C THR A 45 -0.94 -5.57 8.94
N ARG A 46 -1.27 -5.72 10.23
CA ARG A 46 -0.72 -4.83 11.29
C ARG A 46 0.80 -4.91 11.45
N ARG A 47 1.41 -6.06 11.15
CA ARG A 47 2.84 -6.29 11.35
C ARG A 47 3.68 -5.87 10.14
N TYR A 48 3.15 -6.03 8.92
CA TYR A 48 3.92 -5.89 7.68
C TYR A 48 3.41 -4.80 6.74
N CYS A 49 2.20 -4.26 6.97
CA CYS A 49 1.67 -3.11 6.27
C CYS A 49 1.75 -1.87 7.18
N ARG A 50 2.96 -1.55 7.63
CA ARG A 50 3.21 -0.30 8.35
C ARG A 50 3.25 0.84 7.35
N ILE A 51 2.52 1.91 7.65
CA ILE A 51 2.41 3.12 6.85
C ILE A 51 2.76 4.31 7.75
N ASP A 52 3.21 5.38 7.15
CA ASP A 52 3.49 6.63 7.85
C ASP A 52 2.21 7.41 8.15
N LEU A 53 2.32 8.44 8.99
CA LEU A 53 1.19 9.31 9.35
C LEU A 53 0.51 9.95 8.11
N GLN A 54 1.27 10.22 7.06
CA GLN A 54 0.71 10.76 5.81
C GLN A 54 -0.10 9.70 5.07
N GLY A 55 0.40 8.46 5.00
CA GLY A 55 -0.31 7.32 4.46
C GLY A 55 -1.60 6.99 5.22
N GLU A 56 -1.58 7.08 6.55
CA GLU A 56 -2.78 6.88 7.37
C GLU A 56 -3.87 7.90 7.03
N LYS A 57 -3.52 9.19 7.00
CA LYS A 57 -4.45 10.26 6.65
C LYS A 57 -5.01 10.10 5.24
N LEU A 58 -4.16 9.74 4.28
CA LEU A 58 -4.56 9.52 2.90
C LEU A 58 -5.56 8.36 2.80
N LEU A 59 -5.29 7.28 3.51
CA LEU A 59 -6.15 6.10 3.54
C LEU A 59 -7.50 6.40 4.21
N GLU A 60 -7.51 7.16 5.30
CA GLU A 60 -8.73 7.61 5.99
C GLU A 60 -9.60 8.46 5.06
N LEU A 61 -9.03 9.48 4.41
CA LEU A 61 -9.71 10.30 3.42
C LEU A 61 -10.27 9.49 2.26
N ALA A 62 -9.53 8.48 1.79
CA ALA A 62 -9.99 7.60 0.71
C ALA A 62 -11.15 6.72 1.17
N VAL A 63 -11.11 6.21 2.40
CA VAL A 63 -12.20 5.40 2.97
C VAL A 63 -13.48 6.23 3.08
N GLU A 64 -13.40 7.47 3.57
CA GLU A 64 -14.53 8.39 3.63
C GLU A 64 -15.07 8.74 2.24
N LYS A 65 -14.21 9.19 1.32
CA LYS A 65 -14.63 9.64 -0.02
C LYS A 65 -15.19 8.52 -0.89
N LEU A 66 -14.63 7.32 -0.79
CA LEU A 66 -15.03 6.18 -1.60
C LEU A 66 -16.10 5.32 -0.92
N GLY A 67 -16.47 5.62 0.34
CA GLY A 67 -17.43 4.87 1.13
C GLY A 67 -16.99 3.41 1.35
N LEU A 68 -15.70 3.20 1.61
CA LEU A 68 -15.13 1.86 1.74
C LEU A 68 -15.46 1.26 3.11
N SER A 69 -15.84 -0.01 3.12
CA SER A 69 -15.93 -0.77 4.37
C SER A 69 -14.54 -1.10 4.93
N ALA A 70 -14.48 -1.59 6.17
CA ALA A 70 -13.26 -2.11 6.79
C ALA A 70 -12.54 -3.17 5.91
N ARG A 71 -13.29 -3.92 5.10
CA ARG A 71 -12.73 -4.87 4.12
C ARG A 71 -12.06 -4.17 2.94
N GLY A 72 -12.63 -3.07 2.46
CA GLY A 72 -12.03 -2.24 1.41
C GLY A 72 -10.71 -1.62 1.87
N HIS A 73 -10.69 -1.07 3.09
CA HIS A 73 -9.46 -0.59 3.75
C HIS A 73 -8.38 -1.69 3.81
N GLN A 74 -8.73 -2.89 4.29
CA GLN A 74 -7.78 -4.01 4.36
C GLN A 74 -7.27 -4.43 2.98
N ARG A 75 -8.12 -4.37 1.95
CA ARG A 75 -7.71 -4.71 0.58
C ARG A 75 -6.74 -3.69 0.01
N ILE A 76 -6.94 -2.40 0.27
CA ILE A 76 -5.98 -1.34 -0.11
C ILE A 76 -4.61 -1.61 0.52
N LEU A 77 -4.55 -1.90 1.82
CA LEU A 77 -3.27 -2.20 2.49
C LEU A 77 -2.55 -3.41 1.89
N LYS A 78 -3.28 -4.46 1.53
CA LYS A 78 -2.71 -5.65 0.89
C LYS A 78 -2.20 -5.35 -0.52
N VAL A 79 -2.93 -4.56 -1.30
CA VAL A 79 -2.51 -4.15 -2.66
C VAL A 79 -1.30 -3.22 -2.57
N ALA A 80 -1.32 -2.23 -1.69
CA ALA A 80 -0.19 -1.34 -1.46
C ALA A 80 1.07 -2.11 -1.02
N ARG A 81 0.92 -3.18 -0.23
CA ARG A 81 2.02 -4.08 0.10
C ARG A 81 2.57 -4.79 -1.14
N THR A 82 1.69 -5.33 -1.98
CA THR A 82 2.11 -5.95 -3.24
C THR A 82 2.85 -4.97 -4.15
N ILE A 83 2.38 -3.72 -4.26
CA ILE A 83 3.06 -2.68 -5.03
C ILE A 83 4.44 -2.39 -4.45
N ALA A 84 4.55 -2.24 -3.13
CA ALA A 84 5.83 -2.05 -2.45
C ALA A 84 6.78 -3.25 -2.67
N ASP A 85 6.28 -4.48 -2.60
CA ASP A 85 7.06 -5.68 -2.87
C ASP A 85 7.55 -5.73 -4.33
N LEU A 86 6.74 -5.28 -5.29
CA LEU A 86 7.12 -5.17 -6.71
C LEU A 86 8.13 -4.05 -6.96
N ALA A 87 8.08 -2.98 -6.17
CA ALA A 87 9.05 -1.88 -6.18
C ALA A 87 10.33 -2.21 -5.38
N GLU A 88 10.45 -3.43 -4.85
CA GLU A 88 11.54 -3.87 -3.97
C GLU A 88 11.74 -2.97 -2.73
N GLU A 89 10.66 -2.31 -2.27
CA GLU A 89 10.68 -1.47 -1.08
C GLU A 89 10.19 -2.21 0.17
N GLU A 90 10.95 -2.09 1.27
CA GLU A 90 10.58 -2.72 2.54
C GLU A 90 9.35 -2.07 3.19
N GLU A 91 9.15 -0.78 2.94
CA GLU A 91 8.13 0.05 3.58
C GLU A 91 7.05 0.48 2.59
N ILE A 92 5.81 0.57 3.08
CA ILE A 92 4.71 1.08 2.27
C ILE A 92 4.75 2.61 2.37
N ARG A 93 5.14 3.26 1.28
CA ARG A 93 5.06 4.71 1.12
C ARG A 93 3.68 5.16 0.67
N THR A 94 3.42 6.45 0.85
CA THR A 94 2.23 7.16 0.36
C THR A 94 1.99 6.97 -1.13
N GLU A 95 3.05 6.83 -1.93
CA GLU A 95 2.98 6.57 -3.38
C GLU A 95 2.29 5.23 -3.67
N HIS A 96 2.69 4.15 -2.99
CA HIS A 96 2.09 2.82 -3.12
C HIS A 96 0.62 2.81 -2.69
N LEU A 97 0.28 3.54 -1.62
CA LEU A 97 -1.10 3.68 -1.16
C LEU A 97 -1.96 4.42 -2.19
N SER A 98 -1.44 5.52 -2.74
CA SER A 98 -2.13 6.32 -3.75
C SER A 98 -2.46 5.50 -4.99
N GLU A 99 -1.52 4.67 -5.43
CA GLU A 99 -1.72 3.75 -6.54
C GLU A 99 -2.73 2.64 -6.21
N ALA A 100 -2.63 2.03 -5.03
CA ALA A 100 -3.59 1.02 -4.57
C ALA A 100 -5.04 1.55 -4.50
N ILE A 101 -5.22 2.80 -4.06
CA ILE A 101 -6.52 3.46 -4.04
C ILE A 101 -7.05 3.70 -5.46
N GLN A 102 -6.18 4.16 -6.37
CA GLN A 102 -6.56 4.36 -7.77
C GLN A 102 -7.05 3.05 -8.40
N TYR A 103 -6.34 1.94 -8.19
CA TYR A 103 -6.80 0.63 -8.66
C TYR A 103 -8.17 0.27 -8.09
N ARG A 104 -8.43 0.57 -6.81
CA ARG A 104 -9.74 0.31 -6.20
C ARG A 104 -10.86 1.19 -6.77
N SER A 105 -10.58 2.45 -7.07
CA SER A 105 -11.54 3.35 -7.71
C SER A 105 -11.86 2.92 -9.14
N LEU A 106 -10.88 2.40 -9.88
CA LEU A 106 -11.07 1.87 -11.23
C LEU A 106 -11.88 0.56 -11.22
N ASP A 107 -11.56 -0.37 -10.32
CA ASP A 107 -12.28 -1.64 -10.11
C ASP A 107 -13.79 -1.42 -9.91
N ARG A 108 -14.17 -0.41 -9.12
CA ARG A 108 -15.58 -0.08 -8.87
C ARG A 108 -16.29 0.55 -10.07
N ARG A 109 -15.57 1.16 -11.02
CA ARG A 109 -16.18 1.74 -12.23
C ARG A 109 -16.43 0.70 -13.32
N LEU A 110 -15.81 -0.49 -13.21
CA LEU A 110 -15.89 -1.57 -14.20
C LEU A 110 -17.02 -2.58 -13.89
N THR A 111 -17.66 -2.47 -12.72
CA THR A 111 -18.83 -3.24 -12.29
C THR A 111 -20.07 -2.38 -12.26
#